data_AF-A0A955PCT7-F1
#
_entry.id   AF-A0A955PCT7-F1
#
_cell.length_a   1.000
_cell.length_b   1.000
_cell.length_c   1.000
_cell.angle_alpha   90.00
_cell.angle_beta   90.00
_cell.angle_gamma   90.00
#
_symmetry.space_group_name_H-M   'P 1'
#
loop_
_entity.id
_entity.type
_entity.pdbx_description
1 polymer ?
#
loop_
_entity_poly.entity_id
_entity_poly.type
_entity_poly.pdbx_seq_one_letter_code
_entity_poly.pdbx_strand_id
1 'polypeptide(L)'
;MRGNRSWSAVGLVSILLFSGPGFGFKIQVEKIPGQAEEGFIEIHGVGSDNFSAEIWEAGRLHFLPDYRSPLIRPKWDGVFRNIYAPSVVPRNDDWRVFYGAWDGSDRPNDRLYSIDTPDFLTFHHRRLVIENGPFIHVCNSHAIPWEDGGVLLAGTAYPV
;
A
#
# COMPACT_ATOMS: atom_id res chain seq x y z
N MET A 1 45.43 -19.59 6.18
CA MET A 1 45.05 -18.44 7.01
C MET A 1 44.39 -17.40 6.12
N ARG A 2 43.04 -17.42 6.03
CA ARG A 2 42.23 -16.42 5.33
C ARG A 2 41.48 -15.64 6.41
N GLY A 3 41.64 -14.32 6.39
CA GLY A 3 41.09 -13.43 7.41
C GLY A 3 39.56 -13.39 7.38
N ASN A 4 38.96 -13.48 8.56
CA ASN A 4 37.56 -13.14 8.80
C ASN A 4 37.35 -11.66 8.47
N ARG A 5 36.50 -11.36 7.50
CA ARG A 5 35.86 -10.05 7.37
C ARG A 5 34.45 -10.18 7.92
N SER A 6 34.19 -9.58 9.08
CA SER A 6 32.83 -9.39 9.57
C SER A 6 32.18 -8.25 8.80
N TRP A 7 31.06 -8.51 8.14
CA TRP A 7 30.22 -7.47 7.57
C TRP A 7 29.11 -7.13 8.57
N SER A 8 29.18 -5.93 9.12
CA SER A 8 28.09 -5.35 9.92
C SER A 8 27.15 -4.63 8.95
N ALA A 9 26.17 -5.34 8.38
CA ALA A 9 25.06 -4.70 7.71
C ALA A 9 24.07 -4.24 8.78
N VAL A 10 24.13 -2.96 9.15
CA VAL A 10 23.07 -2.32 9.94
C VAL A 10 21.91 -2.05 8.98
N GLY A 11 21.08 -3.06 8.76
CA GLY A 11 19.79 -2.89 8.11
C GLY A 11 18.83 -2.26 9.11
N LEU A 12 18.49 -0.99 8.89
CA LEU A 12 17.44 -0.33 9.66
C LEU A 12 16.08 -0.88 9.17
N VAL A 13 15.52 -1.82 9.92
CA VAL A 13 14.15 -2.29 9.69
C VAL A 13 13.21 -1.31 10.41
N SER A 14 12.65 -0.37 9.65
CA SER A 14 11.57 0.50 10.16
C SER A 14 10.26 -0.28 10.14
N ILE A 15 9.92 -0.92 11.25
CA ILE A 15 8.56 -1.46 11.48
C ILE A 15 7.69 -0.32 11.97
N LEU A 16 6.59 -0.04 11.27
CA LEU A 16 5.54 0.87 11.69
C LEU A 16 4.92 0.37 13.00
N LEU A 17 5.28 1.00 14.12
CA LEU A 17 4.60 0.84 15.39
C LEU A 17 3.38 1.78 15.40
N PHE A 18 2.18 1.21 15.30
CA PHE A 18 0.96 1.94 15.65
C PHE A 18 0.95 2.18 17.16
N SER A 19 1.37 3.35 17.61
CA SER A 19 1.14 3.80 19.00
C SER A 19 -0.25 4.45 19.09
N GLY A 20 -1.29 3.63 19.19
CA GLY A 20 -2.58 4.08 19.73
C GLY A 20 -2.50 4.10 21.27
N PRO A 21 -3.14 5.05 21.97
CA PRO A 21 -3.18 5.02 23.42
C PRO A 21 -4.10 3.86 23.84
N GLY A 22 -3.56 2.77 24.37
CA GLY A 22 -4.39 1.83 25.15
C GLY A 22 -3.99 0.36 25.27
N PHE A 23 -3.11 -0.19 24.43
CA PHE A 23 -2.69 -1.59 24.60
C PHE A 23 -1.21 -1.77 24.29
N GLY A 24 -0.42 -1.96 25.34
CA GLY A 24 1.02 -2.27 25.26
C GLY A 24 1.24 -3.71 24.80
N PHE A 25 1.00 -4.01 23.54
CA PHE A 25 1.49 -5.23 22.94
C PHE A 25 2.98 -5.04 22.60
N LYS A 26 3.85 -5.83 23.25
CA LYS A 26 5.24 -5.94 22.81
C LYS A 26 5.28 -6.84 21.59
N ILE A 27 5.47 -6.26 20.42
CA ILE A 27 5.80 -7.02 19.21
C ILE A 27 7.21 -7.62 19.43
N GLN A 28 7.31 -8.94 19.43
CA GLN A 28 8.60 -9.64 19.38
C GLN A 28 8.93 -9.94 17.93
N VAL A 29 10.07 -9.45 17.47
CA VAL A 29 10.60 -9.74 16.15
C VAL A 29 11.80 -10.64 16.35
N GLU A 30 11.74 -11.84 15.78
CA GLU A 30 12.86 -12.78 15.79
C GLU A 30 13.31 -13.07 14.37
N LYS A 31 14.62 -13.24 14.20
CA LYS A 31 15.19 -13.66 12.92
C LYS A 31 15.10 -15.18 12.82
N ILE A 32 14.30 -15.67 11.88
CA ILE A 32 14.19 -17.09 11.54
C ILE A 32 14.88 -17.39 10.19
N PRO A 33 15.24 -18.65 9.90
CA PRO A 33 15.66 -19.04 8.55
C PRO A 33 14.55 -18.74 7.52
N GLY A 34 14.89 -18.01 6.45
CA GLY A 34 13.97 -17.67 5.35
C GLY A 34 14.38 -18.33 4.02
N GLN A 35 13.50 -18.22 3.03
CA GLN A 35 13.69 -18.69 1.65
C GLN A 35 13.84 -17.53 0.65
N ALA A 36 13.74 -16.28 1.11
CA ALA A 36 13.94 -15.10 0.27
C ALA A 36 15.31 -15.09 -0.43
N GLU A 37 15.34 -14.61 -1.67
CA GLU A 37 16.59 -14.39 -2.40
C GLU A 37 17.48 -13.35 -1.70
N GLU A 38 18.78 -13.36 -2.03
CA GLU A 38 19.73 -12.39 -1.50
C GLU A 38 19.32 -10.96 -1.90
N GLY A 39 19.25 -10.06 -0.93
CA GLY A 39 18.75 -8.69 -1.12
C GLY A 39 17.27 -8.49 -0.79
N PHE A 40 16.51 -9.55 -0.50
CA PHE A 40 15.11 -9.48 -0.09
C PHE A 40 14.92 -9.80 1.40
N ILE A 41 13.82 -9.31 1.97
CA ILE A 41 13.38 -9.63 3.33
C ILE A 41 12.05 -10.37 3.23
N GLU A 42 11.96 -11.54 3.87
CA GLU A 42 10.73 -12.30 4.02
C GLU A 42 10.22 -12.17 5.47
N ILE A 43 8.92 -11.88 5.62
CA ILE A 43 8.29 -11.64 6.92
C ILE A 43 7.17 -12.68 7.10
N HIS A 44 7.22 -13.40 8.22
CA HIS A 44 6.26 -14.45 8.59
C HIS A 44 5.40 -14.00 9.78
N GLY A 45 4.29 -14.72 10.01
CA GLY A 45 3.46 -14.52 11.21
C GLY A 45 2.67 -13.21 11.22
N VAL A 46 2.47 -12.59 10.06
CA VAL A 46 1.63 -11.40 9.91
C VAL A 46 0.18 -11.84 9.83
N GLY A 47 -0.64 -11.39 10.77
CA GLY A 47 -2.08 -11.62 10.79
C GLY A 47 -2.79 -10.51 11.55
N SER A 48 -4.07 -10.31 11.25
CA SER A 48 -4.95 -9.61 12.18
C SER A 48 -5.25 -10.51 13.37
N ASP A 49 -5.55 -9.92 14.53
CA ASP A 49 -6.11 -10.68 15.66
C ASP A 49 -7.48 -11.30 15.26
N ASN A 50 -8.05 -12.10 16.15
CA ASN A 50 -9.38 -12.67 15.97
C ASN A 50 -10.41 -11.57 15.67
N PHE A 51 -11.30 -11.86 14.74
CA PHE A 51 -12.45 -11.00 14.48
C PHE A 51 -13.32 -10.90 15.75
N SER A 52 -13.49 -9.69 16.29
CA SER A 52 -14.44 -9.42 17.38
C SER A 52 -15.75 -8.91 16.79
N ALA A 53 -16.76 -9.78 16.73
CA ALA A 53 -18.11 -9.42 16.28
C ALA A 53 -18.71 -8.31 17.16
N GLU A 54 -18.38 -8.30 18.45
CA GLU A 54 -18.92 -7.38 19.43
C GLU A 54 -18.59 -5.92 19.11
N ILE A 55 -17.39 -5.64 18.58
CA ILE A 55 -17.00 -4.27 18.16
C ILE A 55 -17.86 -3.80 16.99
N TRP A 56 -18.17 -4.70 16.04
CA TRP A 56 -18.99 -4.40 14.87
C TRP A 56 -20.48 -4.27 15.21
N GLU A 57 -20.96 -5.09 16.14
CA GLU A 57 -22.35 -5.15 16.58
C GLU A 57 -22.70 -4.13 17.67
N ALA A 58 -21.71 -3.49 18.31
CA ALA A 58 -21.93 -2.52 19.37
C ALA A 58 -22.76 -1.29 18.94
N GLY A 59 -23.03 -1.11 17.64
CA GLY A 59 -23.81 0.01 17.11
C GLY A 59 -23.14 1.38 17.27
N ARG A 60 -21.83 1.39 17.58
CA ARG A 60 -21.02 2.61 17.78
C ARG A 60 -20.09 2.93 16.61
N LEU A 61 -20.02 2.05 15.60
CA LEU A 61 -19.26 2.33 14.39
C LEU A 61 -20.06 3.30 13.51
N HIS A 62 -19.62 4.55 13.47
CA HIS A 62 -20.20 5.58 12.62
C HIS A 62 -19.55 5.59 11.23
N PHE A 63 -19.49 4.44 10.57
CA PHE A 63 -19.09 4.37 9.17
C PHE A 63 -20.29 4.70 8.28
N LEU A 64 -20.34 5.94 7.80
CA LEU A 64 -21.34 6.37 6.83
C LEU A 64 -20.73 6.24 5.43
N PRO A 65 -21.41 5.55 4.49
CA PRO A 65 -20.94 5.50 3.12
C PRO A 65 -20.97 6.91 2.50
N ASP A 66 -19.95 7.22 1.72
CA ASP A 66 -19.93 8.47 0.95
C ASP A 66 -20.91 8.35 -0.23
N TYR A 67 -21.94 9.20 -0.24
CA TYR A 67 -22.98 9.20 -1.28
C TYR A 67 -22.44 9.58 -2.67
N ARG A 68 -21.22 10.13 -2.75
CA ARG A 68 -20.55 10.51 -4.00
C ARG A 68 -19.84 9.32 -4.66
N SER A 69 -19.94 8.12 -4.08
CA SER A 69 -19.28 6.92 -4.62
C SER A 69 -19.67 6.64 -6.08
N PRO A 70 -18.70 6.37 -6.98
CA PRO A 70 -17.26 6.38 -6.73
C PRO A 70 -16.68 7.81 -6.78
N LEU A 71 -15.77 8.12 -5.84
CA LEU A 71 -15.02 9.38 -5.81
C LEU A 71 -14.10 9.54 -7.03
N ILE A 72 -13.44 8.46 -7.43
CA ILE A 72 -12.58 8.41 -8.61
C ILE A 72 -13.22 7.45 -9.62
N ARG A 73 -13.62 7.98 -10.78
CA ARG A 73 -14.18 7.16 -11.86
C ARG A 73 -13.06 6.66 -12.80
N PRO A 74 -13.16 5.44 -13.33
CA PRO A 74 -12.27 4.98 -14.39
C PRO A 74 -12.42 5.84 -15.64
N LYS A 75 -11.35 5.96 -16.42
CA LYS A 75 -11.43 6.56 -17.76
C LYS A 75 -12.49 5.86 -18.61
N TRP A 76 -13.02 6.58 -19.58
CA TRP A 76 -13.98 6.03 -20.55
C TRP A 76 -13.30 5.25 -21.68
N ASP A 77 -11.99 5.38 -21.79
CA ASP A 77 -11.17 4.59 -22.70
C ASP A 77 -11.21 3.10 -22.29
N GLY A 78 -11.04 2.21 -23.26
CA GLY A 78 -10.92 0.77 -23.05
C GLY A 78 -12.09 0.06 -22.35
N VAL A 79 -11.96 -1.26 -22.23
CA VAL A 79 -13.01 -2.14 -21.70
C VAL A 79 -12.81 -2.43 -20.21
N PHE A 80 -11.57 -2.40 -19.73
CA PHE A 80 -11.22 -2.77 -18.36
C PHE A 80 -11.15 -1.54 -17.43
N ARG A 81 -12.10 -1.43 -16.49
CA ARG A 81 -12.44 -0.16 -15.81
C ARG A 81 -12.54 -0.23 -14.28
N ASN A 82 -11.95 -1.22 -13.62
CA ASN A 82 -11.93 -1.23 -12.15
C ASN A 82 -10.95 -0.17 -11.61
N ILE A 83 -11.23 0.34 -10.41
CA ILE A 83 -10.33 1.14 -9.56
C ILE A 83 -10.55 0.67 -8.12
N TYR A 84 -9.48 0.42 -7.38
CA TYR A 84 -9.56 -0.10 -6.01
C TYR A 84 -8.26 0.13 -5.22
N ALA A 85 -8.28 -0.28 -3.95
CA ALA A 85 -7.15 -0.20 -3.01
C ALA A 85 -6.44 1.18 -2.98
N PRO A 86 -7.17 2.27 -2.68
CA PRO A 86 -6.56 3.58 -2.58
C PRO A 86 -5.62 3.66 -1.37
N SER A 87 -4.48 4.33 -1.55
CA SER A 87 -3.57 4.72 -0.49
C SER A 87 -3.25 6.21 -0.63
N VAL A 88 -3.47 6.97 0.44
CA VAL A 88 -3.45 8.42 0.42
C VAL A 88 -2.21 8.93 1.14
N VAL A 89 -1.44 9.79 0.49
CA VAL A 89 -0.27 10.47 1.04
C VAL A 89 -0.60 11.95 1.20
N PRO A 90 -0.64 12.50 2.42
CA PRO A 90 -0.75 13.94 2.62
C PRO A 90 0.53 14.65 2.18
N ARG A 91 0.37 15.82 1.57
CA ARG A 91 1.44 16.80 1.28
C ARG A 91 1.04 18.13 1.94
N ASN A 92 1.87 19.16 1.78
CA ASN A 92 1.67 20.44 2.49
C ASN A 92 0.29 21.05 2.23
N ASP A 93 -0.14 21.13 0.96
CA ASP A 93 -1.36 21.84 0.56
C ASP A 93 -2.40 20.94 -0.11
N ASP A 94 -2.10 19.64 -0.30
CA ASP A 94 -2.96 18.71 -1.01
C ASP A 94 -2.65 17.24 -0.63
N TRP A 95 -3.29 16.31 -1.33
CA TRP A 95 -3.05 14.89 -1.20
C TRP A 95 -2.66 14.29 -2.54
N ARG A 96 -1.84 13.24 -2.49
CA ARG A 96 -1.65 12.32 -3.60
C ARG A 96 -2.27 10.98 -3.25
N VAL A 97 -3.19 10.51 -4.08
CA VAL A 97 -3.87 9.23 -3.93
C VAL A 97 -3.27 8.25 -4.93
N PHE A 98 -2.65 7.19 -4.42
CA PHE A 98 -2.21 6.02 -5.20
C PHE A 98 -3.33 4.99 -5.22
N TYR A 99 -3.50 4.27 -6.33
CA TYR A 99 -4.54 3.25 -6.44
C TYR A 99 -4.18 2.17 -7.46
N GLY A 100 -4.69 0.96 -7.22
CA GLY A 100 -4.66 -0.15 -8.18
C GLY A 100 -5.84 -0.05 -9.14
N ALA A 101 -5.59 -0.27 -10.44
CA ALA A 101 -6.65 -0.20 -11.42
C ALA A 101 -6.27 -0.82 -12.77
N TRP A 102 -7.30 -1.11 -13.56
CA TRP A 102 -7.21 -1.14 -15.02
C TRP A 102 -7.37 0.27 -15.61
N ASP A 103 -8.21 1.10 -14.98
CA ASP A 103 -8.43 2.52 -15.27
C ASP A 103 -8.67 2.86 -16.75
N GLY A 104 -9.50 2.06 -17.42
CA GLY A 104 -9.81 2.25 -18.83
C GLY A 104 -8.76 1.66 -19.77
N SER A 105 -8.13 0.57 -19.35
CA SER A 105 -7.15 -0.17 -20.15
C SER A 105 -7.84 -1.09 -21.15
N ASP A 106 -7.17 -1.37 -22.27
CA ASP A 106 -7.55 -2.43 -23.22
C ASP A 106 -7.03 -3.82 -22.79
N ARG A 107 -6.27 -3.88 -21.71
CA ARG A 107 -5.69 -5.11 -21.15
C ARG A 107 -6.15 -5.32 -19.70
N PRO A 108 -6.40 -6.57 -19.28
CA PRO A 108 -6.89 -6.92 -17.95
C PRO A 108 -5.78 -7.01 -16.89
N ASN A 109 -4.69 -6.25 -17.03
CA ASN A 109 -3.58 -6.24 -16.09
C ASN A 109 -3.77 -5.10 -15.08
N ASP A 110 -3.60 -5.39 -13.79
CA ASP A 110 -3.63 -4.33 -12.78
C ASP A 110 -2.34 -3.53 -12.81
N ARG A 111 -2.51 -2.21 -12.70
CA ARG A 111 -1.45 -1.22 -12.70
C ARG A 111 -1.61 -0.32 -11.47
N LEU A 112 -0.54 0.40 -11.12
CA LEU A 112 -0.60 1.44 -10.11
C LEU A 112 -0.63 2.82 -10.75
N TYR A 113 -1.60 3.61 -10.34
CA TYR A 113 -1.78 4.99 -10.76
C TYR A 113 -1.67 5.92 -9.56
N SER A 114 -1.50 7.22 -9.84
CA SER A 114 -1.69 8.28 -8.85
C SER A 114 -2.57 9.39 -9.40
N ILE A 115 -3.26 10.08 -8.51
CA ILE A 115 -4.05 11.26 -8.79
C ILE A 115 -3.93 12.25 -7.63
N ASP A 116 -3.86 13.53 -7.95
CA ASP A 116 -3.72 14.59 -6.95
C ASP A 116 -5.11 15.15 -6.62
N THR A 117 -5.34 15.53 -5.36
CA THR A 117 -6.59 16.18 -4.91
C THR A 117 -6.32 17.16 -3.77
N PRO A 118 -6.90 18.37 -3.78
CA PRO A 118 -6.72 19.35 -2.71
C PRO A 118 -7.85 19.30 -1.67
N ASP A 119 -8.87 18.45 -1.86
CA ASP A 119 -10.11 18.51 -1.08
C ASP A 119 -10.97 17.22 -1.10
N PHE A 120 -10.56 16.19 -1.84
CA PHE A 120 -11.36 14.99 -2.14
C PHE A 120 -12.72 15.28 -2.84
N LEU A 121 -12.87 16.47 -3.42
CA LEU A 121 -13.97 16.85 -4.30
C LEU A 121 -13.50 16.89 -5.75
N THR A 122 -12.31 17.41 -5.95
CA THR A 122 -11.69 17.61 -7.25
C THR A 122 -10.45 16.75 -7.36
N PHE A 123 -10.33 16.05 -8.48
CA PHE A 123 -9.22 15.14 -8.75
C PHE A 123 -8.56 15.52 -10.06
N HIS A 124 -7.24 15.64 -10.05
CA HIS A 124 -6.49 16.16 -11.17
C HIS A 124 -5.14 15.45 -11.31
N HIS A 125 -4.48 15.68 -12.44
CA HIS A 125 -3.18 15.08 -12.75
C HIS A 125 -3.12 13.56 -12.53
N ARG A 126 -4.01 12.81 -13.19
CA ARG A 126 -3.98 11.35 -13.18
C ARG A 126 -2.74 10.83 -13.93
N ARG A 127 -1.96 9.93 -13.32
CA ARG A 127 -0.68 9.42 -13.84
C ARG A 127 -0.59 7.91 -13.67
N LEU A 128 -0.03 7.22 -14.66
CA LEU A 128 0.46 5.86 -14.48
C LEU A 128 1.78 5.92 -13.70
N VAL A 129 1.88 5.17 -12.61
CA VAL A 129 3.07 5.12 -11.73
C VAL A 129 3.86 3.84 -11.98
N ILE A 130 3.17 2.70 -12.01
CA ILE A 130 3.74 1.42 -12.39
C ILE A 130 2.79 0.80 -13.40
N GLU A 131 3.31 0.41 -14.57
CA GLU A 131 2.51 -0.32 -15.56
C GLU A 131 2.19 -1.73 -15.06
N ASN A 132 3.03 -2.70 -15.36
CA ASN A 132 3.01 -4.02 -14.74
C ASN A 132 4.37 -4.71 -14.88
N GLY A 133 5.24 -4.19 -15.76
CA GLY A 133 6.60 -4.68 -15.93
C GLY A 133 6.60 -6.18 -16.27
N PRO A 134 7.42 -7.00 -15.60
CA PRO A 134 7.45 -8.44 -15.82
C PRO A 134 6.28 -9.20 -15.16
N PHE A 135 5.35 -8.52 -14.48
CA PHE A 135 4.25 -9.15 -13.73
C PHE A 135 2.93 -9.11 -14.51
N ILE A 136 2.01 -10.02 -14.18
CA ILE A 136 0.63 -10.01 -14.71
C ILE A 136 -0.18 -8.90 -14.04
N HIS A 137 -0.03 -8.71 -12.74
CA HIS A 137 -0.71 -7.68 -11.95
C HIS A 137 0.27 -6.99 -11.02
N VAL A 138 0.18 -5.67 -10.88
CA VAL A 138 0.79 -4.91 -9.80
C VAL A 138 -0.28 -4.01 -9.18
N CYS A 139 -0.67 -4.28 -7.94
CA CYS A 139 -1.80 -3.61 -7.29
C CYS A 139 -1.67 -3.55 -5.75
N ASN A 140 -2.77 -3.27 -5.06
CA ASN A 140 -2.87 -3.16 -3.60
C ASN A 140 -1.77 -2.29 -2.98
N SER A 141 -1.63 -1.07 -3.51
CA SER A 141 -0.60 -0.16 -3.06
C SER A 141 -0.79 0.28 -1.62
N HIS A 142 0.32 0.36 -0.89
CA HIS A 142 0.46 1.13 0.34
C HIS A 142 1.59 2.14 0.15
N ALA A 143 1.25 3.42 0.27
CA ALA A 143 2.13 4.55 0.04
C ALA A 143 2.42 5.25 1.36
N ILE A 144 3.69 5.50 1.64
CA ILE A 144 4.17 6.20 2.84
C ILE A 144 4.96 7.43 2.38
N PRO A 145 4.71 8.63 2.93
CA PRO A 145 5.54 9.79 2.65
C PRO A 145 7.02 9.49 2.96
N TRP A 146 7.91 10.01 2.11
CA TRP A 146 9.36 9.92 2.28
C TRP A 146 10.01 11.31 2.20
N GLU A 147 11.31 11.37 2.50
CA GLU A 147 12.11 12.59 2.45
C GLU A 147 11.96 13.32 1.09
N ASP A 148 12.11 14.64 1.13
CA ASP A 148 12.03 15.53 -0.04
C ASP A 148 10.75 15.41 -0.89
N GLY A 149 9.63 14.97 -0.27
CA GLY A 149 8.35 14.78 -0.96
C GLY A 149 8.29 13.48 -1.78
N GLY A 150 9.26 12.58 -1.58
CA GLY A 150 9.22 11.23 -2.11
C GLY A 150 8.11 10.38 -1.48
N VAL A 151 7.93 9.18 -2.03
CA VAL A 151 6.97 8.20 -1.50
C VAL A 151 7.62 6.81 -1.56
N LEU A 152 7.59 6.10 -0.44
CA LEU A 152 7.84 4.65 -0.43
C LEU A 152 6.54 3.95 -0.77
N LEU A 153 6.57 3.15 -1.85
CA LEU A 153 5.41 2.44 -2.36
C LEU A 153 5.63 0.94 -2.24
N ALA A 154 4.81 0.28 -1.43
CA ALA A 154 4.70 -1.17 -1.39
C ALA A 154 3.45 -1.58 -2.18
N GLY A 155 3.46 -2.76 -2.80
CA GLY A 155 2.31 -3.32 -3.51
C GLY A 155 2.43 -4.82 -3.65
N THR A 156 1.34 -5.47 -4.04
CA THR A 156 1.34 -6.90 -4.36
C THR A 156 1.54 -7.09 -5.86
N ALA A 157 2.44 -8.00 -6.23
CA ALA A 157 2.69 -8.35 -7.61
C ALA A 157 2.35 -9.83 -7.87
N TYR A 158 1.71 -10.13 -8.99
CA TYR A 158 1.48 -11.51 -9.44
C TYR A 158 2.48 -11.88 -10.54
N PRO A 159 3.44 -12.79 -10.27
CA PRO A 159 4.40 -13.23 -11.27
C PRO A 159 3.72 -13.99 -12.41
N VAL A 160 4.43 -14.05 -13.55
CA VAL A 160 4.08 -14.86 -14.72
C VAL A 160 4.29 -16.34 -14.42
#